data_AF-A0A7Y0ED71-F1
#
_entry.id   AF-A0A7Y0ED71-F1
#
_cell.length_a   1.000
_cell.length_b   1.000
_cell.length_c   1.000
_cell.angle_alpha   90.00
_cell.angle_beta   90.00
_cell.angle_gamma   90.00
#
_symmetry.space_group_name_H-M   'P 1'
#
loop_
_entity.id
_entity.type
_entity.pdbx_description
1 polymer ?
#
loop_
_entity_poly.entity_id
_entity_poly.type
_entity_poly.pdbx_seq_one_letter_code
_entity_poly.pdbx_strand_id
1 'polypeptide(L)' 'MKKGLEKVVANLSAKVLKSLARSTSASACYTGFYQPKEPKCLREK' A
#
# COMPACT_ATOMS: atom_id res chain seq x y z
N MET A 1 -16.37 -6.41 30.70
CA MET A 1 -16.73 -5.59 29.51
C MET A 1 -15.54 -4.92 28.82
N LYS A 2 -14.47 -4.51 29.53
CA LYS A 2 -13.29 -3.82 28.94
C LYS A 2 -12.58 -4.59 27.81
N LYS A 3 -12.35 -5.90 27.97
CA LYS A 3 -11.67 -6.75 26.97
C LYS A 3 -12.42 -6.88 25.63
N GLY A 4 -13.75 -6.75 25.66
CA GLY A 4 -14.58 -6.81 24.45
C GLY A 4 -14.43 -5.55 23.60
N LEU A 5 -14.42 -4.38 24.25
CA LEU A 5 -14.23 -3.09 23.59
C LEU A 5 -12.84 -2.99 22.94
N GLU A 6 -11.79 -3.40 23.65
CA GLU A 6 -10.42 -3.38 23.11
C GLU A 6 -10.28 -4.28 21.86
N LYS A 7 -10.92 -5.45 21.87
CA LYS A 7 -10.91 -6.36 20.72
C LYS A 7 -11.64 -5.78 19.50
N VAL A 8 -12.73 -5.03 19.73
CA VAL A 8 -13.46 -4.35 18.66
C VAL A 8 -12.61 -3.23 18.06
N VAL A 9 -11.99 -2.40 18.92
CA VAL A 9 -11.11 -1.30 18.49
C VAL A 9 -9.91 -1.84 17.69
N ALA A 10 -9.25 -2.91 18.16
CA ALA A 10 -8.14 -3.53 17.47
C ALA A 10 -8.52 -4.12 16.10
N ASN A 11 -9.71 -4.74 15.99
CA ASN A 11 -10.19 -5.25 14.71
C ASN A 11 -10.53 -4.13 13.72
N LEU A 12 -11.07 -3.01 14.22
CA LEU A 12 -11.45 -1.89 13.38
C LEU A 12 -10.21 -1.16 12.86
N SER A 13 -9.19 -0.95 13.70
CA SER A 13 -7.91 -0.39 13.28
C SER A 13 -7.20 -1.28 12.26
N ALA A 14 -7.18 -2.60 12.49
CA ALA A 14 -6.59 -3.54 11.53
C ALA A 14 -7.26 -3.48 10.15
N LYS A 15 -8.59 -3.34 10.08
CA LYS A 15 -9.32 -3.19 8.81
C LYS A 15 -8.96 -1.89 8.09
N VAL A 16 -8.90 -0.78 8.81
CA VAL A 16 -8.54 0.53 8.24
C VAL A 16 -7.11 0.50 7.70
N LEU A 17 -6.15 0.02 8.49
CA LEU A 17 -4.75 -0.09 8.08
C LEU A 17 -4.58 -0.99 6.85
N LYS A 18 -5.30 -2.13 6.80
CA LYS A 18 -5.28 -3.03 5.65
C LYS A 18 -5.84 -2.37 4.39
N SER A 19 -6.90 -1.58 4.51
CA SER A 19 -7.49 -0.82 3.40
C SER A 19 -6.51 0.22 2.86
N LEU A 20 -5.89 0.99 3.77
CA LEU A 20 -4.89 1.99 3.41
C LEU A 20 -3.68 1.36 2.73
N ALA A 21 -3.12 0.28 3.28
CA ALA A 21 -1.99 -0.43 2.66
C ALA A 21 -2.33 -0.90 1.24
N ARG A 22 -3.53 -1.46 1.03
CA ARG A 22 -3.98 -1.91 -0.30
C ARG A 22 -4.14 -0.75 -1.28
N SER A 23 -4.72 0.37 -0.81
CA SER A 23 -4.89 1.57 -1.62
C SER A 23 -3.55 2.20 -2.01
N THR A 24 -2.61 2.32 -1.07
CA THR A 24 -1.25 2.84 -1.33
C THR A 24 -0.49 1.95 -2.31
N SER A 25 -0.52 0.63 -2.13
CA SER A 25 0.13 -0.31 -3.06
C SER A 25 -0.48 -0.23 -4.46
N ALA A 26 -1.81 -0.17 -4.57
CA ALA A 26 -2.47 -0.01 -5.87
C ALA A 26 -2.14 1.35 -6.52
N SER A 27 -2.07 2.42 -5.72
CA SER A 27 -1.67 3.75 -6.19
C SER A 27 -0.22 3.76 -6.69
N ALA A 28 0.69 3.05 -6.03
CA ALA A 28 2.08 2.95 -6.50
C ALA A 28 2.17 2.27 -7.89
N CYS A 29 1.32 1.30 -8.16
CA CYS A 29 1.22 0.67 -9.49
C CYS A 29 0.58 1.60 -10.53
N TYR A 30 -0.43 2.38 -10.14
CA TYR A 30 -1.16 3.27 -11.07
C TYR A 30 -0.37 4.53 -11.41
N THR A 31 0.29 5.13 -10.42
CA THR A 31 0.88 6.46 -10.57
C THR A 31 2.22 6.45 -11.30
N GLY A 32 2.75 5.28 -11.68
CA GLY A 32 3.98 5.19 -12.49
C GLY A 32 5.19 5.89 -11.85
N PHE A 33 5.12 6.26 -10.56
CA PHE A 33 6.13 7.04 -9.85
C PHE A 33 7.48 6.34 -9.82
N TYR A 34 7.49 5.02 -10.03
CA TYR A 34 8.67 4.26 -10.33
C TYR A 34 8.68 3.85 -11.80
N GLN A 35 9.26 4.70 -12.64
CA GLN A 35 9.65 4.31 -13.99
C GLN A 35 11.16 4.05 -13.97
N PRO A 36 11.61 2.78 -13.94
CA PRO A 36 13.03 2.47 -13.92
C PRO A 36 13.69 3.08 -15.15
N LYS A 37 14.85 3.72 -14.95
CA LYS A 37 15.65 4.22 -16.08
C LYS A 37 15.91 3.07 -17.05
N GLU A 38 15.64 3.32 -18.33
CA GLU A 38 15.85 2.34 -19.38
C GLU A 38 17.30 1.81 -19.32
N PRO A 39 17.50 0.47 -19.36
CA PRO A 39 18.81 -0.12 -19.27
C PRO A 39 19.69 0.37 -20.43
N LYS A 40 20.99 0.56 -20.14
CA LYS A 40 21.94 1.18 -21.09
C LYS A 40 22.01 0.46 -22.44
N CYS A 41 21.70 -0.84 -22.47
CA CYS A 41 21.69 -1.66 -23.69
C CYS A 41 20.49 -1.42 -24.61
N LEU A 42 19.41 -0.78 -24.13
CA LEU A 42 18.19 -0.53 -24.89
C LEU A 42 18.03 0.94 -25.31
N ARG A 43 18.89 1.84 -24.84
CA ARG A 43 18.90 3.25 -25.27
C ARG A 43 19.41 3.33 -26.69
N GLU A 44 18.60 3.83 -27.63
CA GLU A 44 19.08 4.12 -28.98
C GLU A 44 20.24 5.14 -28.93
N LYS A 45 21.23 4.97 -29.81
CA LYS A 45 22.48 5.74 -29.85
C LYS A 45 22.29 7.13 -30.43
#